data_AF-A0A4Q7FFY6-F1
#
_entry.id   AF-A0A4Q7FFY6-F1
#
_cell.length_a   1.000
_cell.length_b   1.000
_cell.length_c   1.000
_cell.angle_alpha   90.00
_cell.angle_beta   90.00
_cell.angle_gamma   90.00
#
_symmetry.space_group_name_H-M   'P 1'
#
loop_
_entity.id
_entity.type
_entity.pdbx_description
1 polymer ?
#
loop_
_entity_poly.entity_id
_entity_poly.type
_entity_poly.pdbx_seq_one_letter_code
_entity_poly.pdbx_strand_id
1 'polypeptide(L)'
;MRDDGLDRAIDAAGGIAQLARKIGITQPSVSNWTRVPAQRVVAVEAATGVARNDLRPDLYSEQTVSAELVDSLDAARAQEYALLATLLSASPSKRLLEQLAALTGDATPLGCAHAVLANAASSAVAAKVEREYFDLFVGLGRGELLPYASYYLTGFLNERPLSRLRGDLATLGVERVANNSEPEDHAAIICEIMSGLAGGRFGASPEAQRAFFEKHVSPWMGRLFADIESAGNADFYRAVGALGRTLIEIETEAFTFAN
;
A
#
# COMPACT_ATOMS: atom_id res chain seq x y z
N MET A 1 11.87 -18.36 40.08
CA MET A 1 13.02 -17.77 39.36
C MET A 1 12.48 -16.61 38.56
N ARG A 2 13.17 -15.46 38.58
CA ARG A 2 12.78 -14.29 37.77
C ARG A 2 13.16 -14.54 36.31
N ASP A 3 12.48 -13.89 35.37
CA ASP A 3 12.88 -13.90 33.97
C ASP A 3 13.99 -12.88 33.70
N ASP A 4 14.79 -13.14 32.66
CA ASP A 4 15.92 -12.28 32.27
C ASP A 4 15.51 -10.83 32.03
N GLY A 5 14.28 -10.61 31.55
CA GLY A 5 13.72 -9.28 31.33
C GLY A 5 13.54 -8.48 32.63
N LEU A 6 13.01 -9.12 33.68
CA LEU A 6 12.87 -8.49 35.00
C LEU A 6 14.24 -8.26 35.67
N ASP A 7 15.17 -9.20 35.55
CA ASP A 7 16.51 -9.05 36.15
C ASP A 7 17.29 -7.91 35.48
N ARG A 8 17.26 -7.80 34.14
CA ARG A 8 17.82 -6.65 33.42
C ARG A 8 17.21 -5.32 33.83
N ALA A 9 15.89 -5.26 34.02
CA ALA A 9 15.22 -4.05 34.48
C ALA A 9 15.64 -3.64 35.89
N ILE A 10 15.80 -4.61 36.79
CA ILE A 10 16.26 -4.39 38.17
C ILE A 10 17.69 -3.87 38.16
N ASP A 11 18.57 -4.47 37.38
CA ASP A 11 19.97 -4.05 37.27
C ASP A 11 20.09 -2.63 36.69
N ALA A 12 19.39 -2.35 35.58
CA ALA A 12 19.36 -1.03 34.97
C ALA A 12 18.76 0.05 35.89
N ALA A 13 17.83 -0.33 36.79
CA ALA A 13 17.27 0.58 37.78
C ALA A 13 18.21 0.86 38.97
N GLY A 14 19.25 0.04 39.18
CA GLY A 14 20.09 0.07 40.38
C GLY A 14 19.50 -0.68 41.57
N GLY A 15 18.69 -1.71 41.32
CA GLY A 15 18.12 -2.62 42.31
C GLY A 15 16.61 -2.47 42.52
N ILE A 16 16.01 -3.46 43.21
CA ILE A 16 14.55 -3.61 43.40
C ILE A 16 13.91 -2.37 44.03
N ALA A 17 14.56 -1.79 45.05
CA ALA A 17 14.04 -0.62 45.75
C ALA A 17 14.03 0.64 44.87
N GLN A 18 15.04 0.79 43.99
CA GLN A 18 15.11 1.91 43.07
C GLN A 18 14.10 1.76 41.93
N LEU A 19 13.94 0.56 41.39
CA LEU A 19 12.91 0.27 40.39
C LEU A 19 11.52 0.60 40.95
N ALA A 20 11.19 0.11 42.15
CA ALA A 20 9.91 0.37 42.82
C ALA A 20 9.65 1.87 43.00
N ARG A 21 10.67 2.62 43.46
CA ARG A 21 10.59 4.08 43.62
C ARG A 21 10.37 4.79 42.30
N LYS A 22 11.11 4.44 41.25
CA LYS A 22 11.00 5.06 39.92
C LYS A 22 9.64 4.85 39.26
N ILE A 23 9.00 3.70 39.48
CA ILE A 23 7.68 3.38 38.89
C ILE A 23 6.49 3.61 39.84
N GLY A 24 6.74 4.19 41.02
CA GLY A 24 5.70 4.62 41.96
C GLY A 24 4.95 3.49 42.67
N ILE A 25 5.61 2.36 42.97
CA ILE A 25 5.00 1.24 43.72
C ILE A 25 5.86 0.80 44.92
N THR A 26 5.32 -0.08 45.75
CA THR A 26 6.04 -0.57 46.94
C THR A 26 7.11 -1.61 46.57
N GLN A 27 8.25 -1.60 47.28
CA GLN A 27 9.34 -2.55 47.07
C GLN A 27 8.91 -4.02 47.20
N PRO A 28 8.02 -4.42 48.15
CA PRO A 28 7.48 -5.77 48.19
C PRO A 28 6.71 -6.18 46.92
N SER A 29 6.07 -5.22 46.23
CA SER A 29 5.35 -5.50 44.98
C SER A 29 6.29 -5.96 43.88
N VAL A 30 7.43 -5.27 43.69
CA VAL A 30 8.46 -5.66 42.71
C VAL A 30 9.15 -6.97 43.13
N SER A 31 9.40 -7.14 44.43
CA SER A 31 10.06 -8.36 44.94
C SER A 31 9.26 -9.64 44.63
N ASN A 32 7.93 -9.53 44.61
CA ASN A 32 7.01 -10.62 44.30
C ASN A 32 6.85 -10.89 42.79
N TRP A 33 7.45 -10.09 41.92
CA TRP A 33 7.39 -10.34 40.48
C TRP A 33 8.29 -11.50 40.10
N THR A 34 7.74 -12.42 39.32
CA THR A 34 8.50 -13.42 38.55
C THR A 34 8.85 -12.92 37.15
N ARG A 35 8.10 -11.94 36.66
CA ARG A 35 8.24 -11.25 35.37
C ARG A 35 7.59 -9.88 35.46
N VAL A 36 7.94 -8.95 34.56
CA VAL A 36 7.28 -7.63 34.54
C VAL A 36 5.79 -7.78 34.18
N PRO A 37 4.83 -7.31 35.02
CA PRO A 37 3.42 -7.36 34.69
C PRO A 37 3.12 -6.53 33.44
N ALA A 38 2.23 -7.00 32.56
CA ALA A 38 1.95 -6.37 31.26
C ALA A 38 1.58 -4.87 31.41
N GLN A 39 0.69 -4.56 32.36
CA GLN A 39 0.25 -3.20 32.69
C GLN A 39 1.36 -2.26 33.22
N ARG A 40 2.54 -2.79 33.55
CA ARG A 40 3.68 -2.03 34.09
C ARG A 40 4.86 -1.93 33.12
N VAL A 41 4.81 -2.60 31.97
CA VAL A 41 5.94 -2.64 31.02
C VAL A 41 6.35 -1.23 30.56
N VAL A 42 5.38 -0.40 30.18
CA VAL A 42 5.64 0.99 29.74
C VAL A 42 6.30 1.82 30.84
N ALA A 43 5.84 1.67 32.09
CA ALA A 43 6.42 2.39 33.23
C ALA A 43 7.85 1.91 33.54
N VAL A 44 8.11 0.61 33.41
CA VAL A 44 9.43 0.01 33.62
C VAL A 44 10.40 0.40 32.50
N GLU A 45 9.97 0.36 31.23
CA GLU A 45 10.77 0.84 30.08
C GLU A 45 11.17 2.31 30.26
N ALA A 46 10.22 3.18 30.60
CA ALA A 46 10.51 4.60 30.84
C ALA A 46 11.48 4.84 32.02
N ALA A 47 11.44 4.00 33.06
CA ALA A 47 12.28 4.13 34.26
C ALA A 47 13.68 3.54 34.11
N THR A 48 13.85 2.55 33.23
CA THR A 48 15.06 1.72 33.13
C THR A 48 15.77 1.84 31.80
N GLY A 49 15.08 2.29 30.74
CA GLY A 49 15.59 2.29 29.37
C GLY A 49 15.67 0.90 28.73
N VAL A 50 15.27 -0.17 29.43
CA VAL A 50 15.21 -1.52 28.86
C VAL A 50 13.98 -1.62 27.97
N ALA A 51 14.18 -2.02 26.71
CA ALA A 51 13.11 -2.06 25.71
C ALA A 51 11.99 -3.04 26.12
N ARG A 52 10.74 -2.69 25.82
CA ARG A 52 9.57 -3.55 26.09
C ARG A 52 9.68 -4.97 25.50
N ASN A 53 10.38 -5.12 24.37
CA ASN A 53 10.63 -6.42 23.73
C ASN A 53 11.57 -7.31 24.58
N ASP A 54 12.51 -6.70 25.32
CA ASP A 54 13.37 -7.42 26.26
C ASP A 54 12.65 -7.71 27.59
N LEU A 55 11.77 -6.79 28.02
CA LEU A 55 11.00 -6.95 29.27
C LEU A 55 9.90 -8.01 29.16
N ARG A 56 9.25 -8.08 28.00
CA ARG A 56 8.10 -8.97 27.72
C ARG A 56 8.12 -9.46 26.26
N PRO A 57 9.10 -10.31 25.88
CA PRO A 57 9.23 -10.81 24.52
C PRO A 57 7.99 -11.58 24.06
N ASP A 58 7.29 -12.24 24.96
CA ASP A 58 6.04 -12.96 24.68
C ASP A 58 4.87 -12.06 24.26
N LEU A 59 4.87 -10.78 24.64
CA LEU A 59 3.81 -9.84 24.25
C LEU A 59 4.21 -8.98 23.06
N TYR A 60 5.46 -8.52 23.05
CA TYR A 60 5.88 -7.47 22.12
C TYR A 60 6.70 -8.00 20.92
N SER A 61 7.25 -9.23 20.96
CA SER A 61 7.92 -9.80 19.78
C SER A 61 6.92 -10.16 18.68
N GLU A 62 5.79 -10.77 19.02
CA GLU A 62 4.73 -11.07 18.05
C GLU A 62 4.14 -9.79 17.44
N GLN A 63 4.01 -8.72 18.23
CA GLN A 63 3.57 -7.41 17.74
C GLN A 63 4.60 -6.77 16.81
N THR A 64 5.89 -6.91 17.11
CA THR A 64 6.98 -6.39 16.25
C THR A 64 7.00 -7.12 14.92
N VAL A 65 6.93 -8.46 14.93
CA VAL A 65 6.87 -9.27 13.71
C VAL A 65 5.62 -8.95 12.90
N SER A 66 4.47 -8.80 13.57
CA SER A 66 3.22 -8.40 12.89
C SER A 66 3.33 -7.01 12.26
N ALA A 67 3.93 -6.04 12.96
CA ALA A 67 4.13 -4.69 12.43
C ALA A 67 5.12 -4.65 11.25
N GLU A 68 6.22 -5.39 11.33
CA GLU A 68 7.20 -5.53 10.23
C GLU A 68 6.58 -6.22 9.01
N LEU A 69 5.76 -7.25 9.22
CA LEU A 69 5.03 -7.92 8.14
C LEU A 69 4.01 -6.98 7.49
N VAL A 70 3.26 -6.20 8.28
CA VAL A 70 2.33 -5.19 7.77
C VAL A 70 3.09 -4.13 6.97
N ASP A 71 4.21 -3.62 7.47
CA ASP A 71 5.04 -2.65 6.73
C ASP A 71 5.58 -3.24 5.42
N SER A 72 5.99 -4.52 5.43
CA SER A 72 6.43 -5.22 4.22
C SER A 72 5.30 -5.42 3.20
N LEU A 73 4.08 -5.67 3.67
CA LEU A 73 2.89 -5.82 2.84
C LEU A 73 2.47 -4.47 2.24
N ASP A 74 2.46 -3.42 3.05
CA ASP A 74 2.16 -2.06 2.61
C ASP A 74 3.19 -1.55 1.59
N ALA A 75 4.47 -1.87 1.79
CA ALA A 75 5.51 -1.62 0.80
C ALA A 75 5.27 -2.37 -0.52
N ALA A 76 4.86 -3.64 -0.46
CA ALA A 76 4.51 -4.42 -1.65
C ALA A 76 3.28 -3.84 -2.37
N ARG A 77 2.22 -3.50 -1.63
CA ARG A 77 1.02 -2.82 -2.15
C ARG A 77 1.40 -1.51 -2.85
N ALA A 78 2.25 -0.70 -2.22
CA ALA A 78 2.72 0.55 -2.79
C ALA A 78 3.45 0.35 -4.12
N GLN A 79 4.24 -0.72 -4.24
CA GLN A 79 4.97 -1.06 -5.46
C GLN A 79 4.06 -1.52 -6.60
N GLU A 80 3.00 -2.30 -6.30
CA GLU A 80 2.00 -2.71 -7.30
C GLU A 80 1.26 -1.51 -7.88
N TYR A 81 0.80 -0.60 -7.01
CA TYR A 81 0.16 0.64 -7.46
C TYR A 81 1.14 1.53 -8.25
N ALA A 82 2.41 1.61 -7.87
CA ALA A 82 3.42 2.37 -8.62
C ALA A 82 3.65 1.78 -10.02
N LEU A 83 3.65 0.46 -10.13
CA LEU A 83 3.76 -0.23 -11.42
C LEU A 83 2.57 0.10 -12.33
N LEU A 84 1.34 0.01 -11.83
CA LEU A 84 0.14 0.35 -12.59
C LEU A 84 0.12 1.84 -12.96
N ALA A 85 0.51 2.74 -12.05
CA ALA A 85 0.64 4.17 -12.34
C ALA A 85 1.61 4.41 -13.51
N THR A 86 2.75 3.73 -13.51
CA THR A 86 3.75 3.82 -14.57
C THR A 86 3.19 3.33 -15.91
N LEU A 87 2.52 2.18 -15.92
CA LEU A 87 1.99 1.56 -17.15
C LEU A 87 0.79 2.31 -17.74
N LEU A 88 0.00 2.99 -16.91
CA LEU A 88 -1.16 3.77 -17.34
C LEU A 88 -0.80 5.21 -17.73
N SER A 89 0.31 5.76 -17.24
CA SER A 89 0.71 7.16 -17.51
C SER A 89 1.38 7.35 -18.88
N ALA A 90 2.06 6.33 -19.40
CA ALA A 90 2.67 6.36 -20.72
C ALA A 90 2.96 4.93 -21.22
N SER A 91 3.18 4.80 -22.53
CA SER A 91 3.64 3.53 -23.10
C SER A 91 5.02 3.13 -22.52
N PRO A 92 5.23 1.87 -22.12
CA PRO A 92 6.49 1.42 -21.55
C PRO A 92 7.64 1.45 -22.57
N SER A 93 8.77 2.01 -22.14
CA SER A 93 10.01 1.96 -22.92
C SER A 93 10.52 0.52 -23.09
N LYS A 94 11.40 0.30 -24.07
CA LYS A 94 12.07 -1.00 -24.25
C LYS A 94 12.75 -1.49 -22.96
N ARG A 95 13.42 -0.59 -22.24
CA ARG A 95 14.07 -0.92 -20.96
C ARG A 95 13.06 -1.39 -19.91
N LEU A 96 11.91 -0.72 -19.82
CA LEU A 96 10.87 -1.11 -18.87
C LEU A 96 10.29 -2.48 -19.26
N LEU A 97 10.03 -2.73 -20.54
CA LEU A 97 9.60 -4.05 -21.02
C LEU A 97 10.62 -5.15 -20.69
N GLU A 98 11.92 -4.89 -20.85
CA GLU A 98 13.00 -5.82 -20.46
C GLU A 98 13.00 -6.10 -18.95
N GLN A 99 12.71 -5.09 -18.11
CA GLN A 99 12.57 -5.26 -16.66
C GLN A 99 11.32 -6.07 -16.29
N LEU A 100 10.18 -5.82 -16.95
CA LEU A 100 8.94 -6.55 -16.73
C LEU A 100 9.06 -8.01 -17.15
N ALA A 101 9.79 -8.29 -18.22
CA ALA A 101 10.06 -9.65 -18.68
C ALA A 101 10.87 -10.49 -17.67
N ALA A 102 11.55 -9.85 -16.72
CA ALA A 102 12.31 -10.50 -15.66
C ALA A 102 11.47 -10.73 -14.37
N LEU A 103 10.22 -10.28 -14.33
CA LEU A 103 9.33 -10.55 -13.20
C LEU A 103 9.08 -12.06 -13.07
N THR A 104 9.04 -12.51 -11.83
CA THR A 104 8.70 -13.88 -11.48
C THR A 104 7.33 -13.92 -10.82
N GLY A 105 6.51 -14.90 -11.20
CA GLY A 105 5.26 -15.19 -10.52
C GLY A 105 5.37 -16.35 -9.53
N ASP A 106 4.31 -16.54 -8.76
CA ASP A 106 4.08 -17.73 -7.92
C ASP A 106 2.64 -18.25 -8.12
N ALA A 107 2.21 -19.19 -7.29
CA ALA A 107 0.89 -19.81 -7.39
C ALA A 107 -0.26 -18.93 -6.87
N THR A 108 0.02 -17.74 -6.34
CA THR A 108 -1.03 -16.81 -5.92
C THR A 108 -1.69 -16.17 -7.14
N PRO A 109 -2.93 -15.65 -7.02
CA PRO A 109 -3.58 -14.94 -8.13
C PRO A 109 -2.72 -13.79 -8.67
N LEU A 110 -2.11 -13.00 -7.78
CA LEU A 110 -1.26 -11.87 -8.17
C LEU A 110 0.04 -12.36 -8.83
N GLY A 111 0.70 -13.37 -8.27
CA GLY A 111 1.89 -13.97 -8.87
C GLY A 111 1.63 -14.56 -10.26
N CYS A 112 0.49 -15.22 -10.46
CA CYS A 112 0.07 -15.68 -11.79
C CYS A 112 -0.12 -14.51 -12.77
N ALA A 113 -0.73 -13.39 -12.33
CA ALA A 113 -0.87 -12.19 -13.15
C ALA A 113 0.49 -11.56 -13.51
N HIS A 114 1.44 -11.51 -12.58
CA HIS A 114 2.81 -11.08 -12.86
C HIS A 114 3.50 -11.97 -13.89
N ALA A 115 3.34 -13.30 -13.81
CA ALA A 115 3.89 -14.23 -14.79
C ALA A 115 3.30 -13.99 -16.20
N VAL A 116 2.00 -13.71 -16.30
CA VAL A 116 1.35 -13.35 -17.56
C VAL A 116 1.90 -12.03 -18.11
N LEU A 117 2.07 -11.01 -17.27
CA LEU A 117 2.67 -9.73 -17.66
C LEU A 117 4.13 -9.89 -18.12
N ALA A 118 4.92 -10.71 -17.42
CA ALA A 118 6.30 -11.01 -17.77
C ALA A 118 6.39 -11.69 -19.14
N ASN A 119 5.52 -12.68 -19.40
CA ASN A 119 5.46 -13.36 -20.68
C ASN A 119 5.06 -12.38 -21.80
N ALA A 120 4.04 -11.55 -21.59
CA ALA A 120 3.64 -10.52 -22.55
C ALA A 120 4.81 -9.57 -22.86
N ALA A 121 5.49 -9.07 -21.82
CA ALA A 121 6.65 -8.19 -21.96
C ALA A 121 7.82 -8.86 -22.71
N SER A 122 8.07 -10.15 -22.49
CA SER A 122 9.17 -10.89 -23.15
C SER A 122 9.00 -10.99 -24.67
N SER A 123 7.75 -11.01 -25.13
CA SER A 123 7.39 -11.07 -26.56
C SER A 123 7.10 -9.70 -27.17
N ALA A 124 7.05 -8.65 -26.35
CA ALA A 124 6.62 -7.32 -26.75
C ALA A 124 7.66 -6.63 -27.64
N VAL A 125 7.15 -5.92 -28.66
CA VAL A 125 7.94 -4.99 -29.47
C VAL A 125 7.54 -3.57 -29.07
N ALA A 126 8.46 -2.77 -28.53
CA ALA A 126 8.15 -1.45 -27.96
C ALA A 126 7.31 -0.56 -28.90
N ALA A 127 7.66 -0.48 -30.19
CA ALA A 127 6.90 0.31 -31.18
C ALA A 127 5.49 -0.25 -31.51
N LYS A 128 5.20 -1.52 -31.18
CA LYS A 128 3.83 -2.06 -31.22
C LYS A 128 3.07 -1.68 -29.96
N VAL A 129 3.70 -1.80 -28.79
CA VAL A 129 3.08 -1.40 -27.50
C VAL A 129 2.81 0.09 -27.45
N GLU A 130 3.63 0.92 -28.08
CA GLU A 130 3.39 2.37 -28.23
C GLU A 130 2.14 2.66 -29.06
N ARG A 131 1.96 1.93 -30.17
CA ARG A 131 0.75 2.05 -31.00
C ARG A 131 -0.48 1.54 -30.27
N GLU A 132 -0.37 0.40 -29.59
CA GLU A 132 -1.42 -0.14 -28.74
C GLU A 132 -1.83 0.85 -27.66
N TYR A 133 -0.88 1.45 -26.93
CA TYR A 133 -1.17 2.47 -25.92
C TYR A 133 -1.90 3.67 -26.53
N PHE A 134 -1.43 4.14 -27.69
CA PHE A 134 -2.07 5.23 -28.42
C PHE A 134 -3.52 4.86 -28.77
N ASP A 135 -3.77 3.70 -29.36
CA ASP A 135 -5.10 3.26 -29.77
C ASP A 135 -6.04 3.09 -28.56
N LEU A 136 -5.53 2.57 -27.45
CA LEU A 136 -6.31 2.35 -26.23
C LEU A 136 -6.66 3.65 -25.50
N PHE A 137 -5.71 4.55 -25.27
CA PHE A 137 -5.89 5.65 -24.30
C PHE A 137 -5.86 7.05 -24.91
N VAL A 138 -5.30 7.22 -26.11
CA VAL A 138 -5.10 8.55 -26.72
C VAL A 138 -6.02 8.73 -27.93
N GLY A 139 -5.82 7.92 -28.96
CA GLY A 139 -6.55 7.93 -30.23
C GLY A 139 -6.41 9.23 -31.02
N LEU A 140 -7.01 9.25 -32.22
CA LEU A 140 -7.21 10.49 -32.97
C LEU A 140 -8.53 11.13 -32.50
N GLY A 141 -8.43 11.86 -31.39
CA GLY A 141 -9.54 12.56 -30.73
C GLY A 141 -10.03 11.87 -29.47
N ARG A 142 -10.17 10.53 -29.50
CA ARG A 142 -10.49 9.73 -28.31
C ARG A 142 -9.95 8.30 -28.47
N GLY A 143 -9.27 7.78 -27.44
CA GLY A 143 -8.90 6.37 -27.35
C GLY A 143 -10.11 5.46 -27.21
N GLU A 144 -9.89 4.15 -27.40
CA GLU A 144 -10.90 3.11 -27.13
C GLU A 144 -11.48 3.24 -25.71
N LEU A 145 -10.62 3.61 -24.75
CA LEU A 145 -10.91 3.76 -23.33
C LEU A 145 -10.59 5.17 -22.85
N LEU A 146 -11.32 5.62 -21.82
CA LEU A 146 -11.10 6.89 -21.13
C LEU A 146 -10.86 6.61 -19.65
N PRO A 147 -9.60 6.48 -19.20
CA PRO A 147 -9.26 5.98 -17.87
C PRO A 147 -9.45 7.04 -16.76
N TYR A 148 -10.63 7.63 -16.69
CA TYR A 148 -10.98 8.70 -15.75
C TYR A 148 -12.16 8.27 -14.88
N ALA A 149 -12.06 8.55 -13.57
CA ALA A 149 -13.16 8.25 -12.65
C ALA A 149 -14.45 9.00 -13.04
N SER A 150 -14.35 10.28 -13.41
CA SER A 150 -15.49 11.05 -13.89
C SER A 150 -16.19 10.37 -15.06
N TYR A 151 -15.44 9.92 -16.07
CA TYR A 151 -16.01 9.22 -17.22
C TYR A 151 -16.69 7.91 -16.84
N TYR A 152 -16.03 7.06 -16.05
CA TYR A 152 -16.57 5.76 -15.67
C TYR A 152 -17.80 5.85 -14.75
N LEU A 153 -17.91 6.92 -13.96
CA LEU A 153 -18.98 7.12 -12.99
C LEU A 153 -20.16 7.92 -13.54
N THR A 154 -19.93 8.84 -14.49
CA THR A 154 -20.98 9.75 -14.99
C THR A 154 -21.16 9.72 -16.51
N GLY A 155 -20.20 9.16 -17.25
CA GLY A 155 -20.15 9.22 -18.71
C GLY A 155 -19.52 10.49 -19.28
N PHE A 156 -19.07 11.43 -18.43
CA PHE A 156 -18.51 12.72 -18.85
C PHE A 156 -17.25 13.07 -18.05
N LEU A 157 -16.26 13.66 -18.72
CA LEU A 157 -15.00 14.10 -18.11
C LEU A 157 -15.19 15.36 -17.25
N ASN A 158 -14.31 15.54 -16.26
CA ASN A 158 -14.23 16.75 -15.42
C ASN A 158 -15.49 17.04 -14.60
N GLU A 159 -16.22 15.98 -14.23
CA GLU A 159 -17.47 16.07 -13.49
C GLU A 159 -17.26 16.07 -11.96
N ARG A 160 -18.39 16.02 -11.22
CA ARG A 160 -18.42 15.98 -9.75
C ARG A 160 -17.43 14.99 -9.08
N PRO A 161 -17.15 13.78 -9.60
CA PRO A 161 -16.14 12.90 -9.00
C PRO A 161 -14.77 13.56 -8.86
N LEU A 162 -14.29 14.26 -9.89
CA LEU A 162 -13.01 14.98 -9.86
C LEU A 162 -13.00 16.10 -8.81
N SER A 163 -14.09 16.86 -8.71
CA SER A 163 -14.21 17.92 -7.69
C SER A 163 -14.15 17.37 -6.26
N ARG A 164 -14.78 16.22 -6.01
CA ARG A 164 -14.73 15.53 -4.70
C ARG A 164 -13.34 15.02 -4.39
N LEU A 165 -12.67 14.41 -5.38
CA LEU A 165 -11.29 13.95 -5.25
C LEU A 165 -10.37 15.09 -4.83
N ARG A 166 -10.43 16.26 -5.50
CA ARG A 166 -9.63 17.43 -5.13
C ARG A 166 -9.85 17.89 -3.68
N GLY A 167 -11.08 17.83 -3.18
CA GLY A 167 -11.38 18.17 -1.79
C GLY A 167 -10.71 17.22 -0.78
N ASP A 168 -10.71 15.93 -1.09
CA ASP A 168 -10.06 14.93 -0.21
C ASP A 168 -8.53 14.99 -0.32
N LEU A 169 -7.98 15.23 -1.52
CA LEU A 169 -6.53 15.44 -1.70
C LEU A 169 -6.03 16.66 -0.93
N ALA A 170 -6.79 17.75 -0.92
CA ALA A 170 -6.47 18.93 -0.11
C ALA A 170 -6.45 18.60 1.40
N THR A 171 -7.35 17.71 1.86
CA THR A 171 -7.37 17.25 3.26
C THR A 171 -6.16 16.38 3.60
N LEU A 172 -5.66 15.61 2.62
CA LEU A 172 -4.44 14.80 2.72
C LEU A 172 -3.15 15.61 2.51
N GLY A 173 -3.24 16.90 2.17
CA GLY A 173 -2.07 17.72 1.83
C GLY A 173 -1.38 17.28 0.53
N VAL A 174 -2.09 16.57 -0.35
CA VAL A 174 -1.57 16.10 -1.64
C VAL A 174 -1.84 17.16 -2.68
N GLU A 175 -0.78 17.63 -3.31
CA GLU A 175 -0.83 18.66 -4.35
C GLU A 175 -0.34 18.13 -5.69
N ARG A 176 -0.87 18.72 -6.76
CA ARG A 176 -0.47 18.39 -8.11
C ARG A 176 0.86 19.06 -8.45
N VAL A 177 1.74 18.32 -9.12
CA VAL A 177 2.97 18.87 -9.69
C VAL A 177 2.64 19.94 -10.74
N ALA A 178 3.37 21.06 -10.70
CA ALA A 178 3.23 22.13 -11.68
C ALA A 178 3.48 21.63 -13.11
N ASN A 179 2.73 22.17 -14.08
CA ASN A 179 2.79 21.82 -15.52
C ASN A 179 2.33 20.41 -15.91
N ASN A 180 1.75 19.62 -15.00
CA ASN A 180 0.94 18.47 -15.42
C ASN A 180 -0.43 19.00 -15.92
N SER A 181 -0.91 18.54 -17.07
CA SER A 181 -2.24 18.86 -17.62
C SER A 181 -3.28 17.75 -17.39
N GLU A 182 -2.85 16.57 -16.98
CA GLU A 182 -3.69 15.41 -16.70
C GLU A 182 -4.57 15.59 -15.44
N PRO A 183 -5.92 15.52 -15.55
CA PRO A 183 -6.83 15.58 -14.40
C PRO A 183 -6.51 14.55 -13.32
N GLU A 184 -6.68 14.92 -12.06
CA GLU A 184 -6.31 14.08 -10.90
C GLU A 184 -7.10 12.77 -10.82
N ASP A 185 -8.26 12.69 -11.48
CA ASP A 185 -9.10 11.49 -11.54
C ASP A 185 -8.70 10.50 -12.64
N HIS A 186 -7.59 10.74 -13.33
CA HIS A 186 -6.96 9.77 -14.23
C HIS A 186 -6.44 8.55 -13.42
N ALA A 187 -6.66 7.35 -13.93
CA ALA A 187 -6.34 6.09 -13.26
C ALA A 187 -4.87 5.99 -12.82
N ALA A 188 -3.94 6.47 -13.66
CA ALA A 188 -2.52 6.51 -13.33
C ALA A 188 -2.23 7.37 -12.09
N ILE A 189 -2.89 8.54 -11.97
CA ILE A 189 -2.70 9.45 -10.83
C ILE A 189 -3.34 8.86 -9.57
N ILE A 190 -4.52 8.25 -9.70
CA ILE A 190 -5.14 7.53 -8.57
C ILE A 190 -4.25 6.39 -8.09
N CYS A 191 -3.63 5.62 -8.99
CA CYS A 191 -2.65 4.59 -8.61
C CYS A 191 -1.43 5.21 -7.93
N GLU A 192 -0.90 6.33 -8.42
CA GLU A 192 0.22 7.03 -7.77
C GLU A 192 -0.13 7.50 -6.35
N ILE A 193 -1.35 8.01 -6.15
CA ILE A 193 -1.86 8.39 -4.82
C ILE A 193 -1.98 7.17 -3.92
N MET A 194 -2.55 6.06 -4.40
CA MET A 194 -2.63 4.81 -3.63
C MET A 194 -1.25 4.25 -3.27
N SER A 195 -0.27 4.37 -4.16
CA SER A 195 1.12 4.03 -3.88
C SER A 195 1.69 4.89 -2.74
N GLY A 196 1.45 6.20 -2.75
CA GLY A 196 1.86 7.10 -1.69
C GLY A 196 1.15 6.86 -0.36
N LEU A 197 -0.14 6.50 -0.39
CA LEU A 197 -0.94 6.13 0.78
C LEU A 197 -0.43 4.83 1.41
N ALA A 198 -0.33 3.76 0.63
CA ALA A 198 0.17 2.47 1.09
C ALA A 198 1.60 2.57 1.60
N GLY A 199 2.49 3.29 0.89
CA GLY A 199 3.87 3.50 1.32
C GLY A 199 4.06 4.51 2.46
N GLY A 200 2.98 4.97 3.11
CA GLY A 200 3.03 5.88 4.25
C GLY A 200 3.51 7.31 3.95
N ARG A 201 3.71 7.68 2.69
CA ARG A 201 4.30 8.97 2.26
C ARG A 201 3.47 10.18 2.67
N PHE A 202 2.15 10.01 2.77
CA PHE A 202 1.21 11.06 3.15
C PHE A 202 0.84 11.06 4.63
N GLY A 203 1.38 10.13 5.44
CA GLY A 203 1.05 10.03 6.87
C GLY A 203 -0.43 9.74 7.16
N ALA A 204 -1.15 9.15 6.21
CA ALA A 204 -2.57 8.82 6.34
C ALA A 204 -2.77 7.58 7.22
N SER A 205 -3.79 7.61 8.09
CA SER A 205 -4.16 6.43 8.89
C SER A 205 -4.74 5.32 8.00
N PRO A 206 -4.70 4.04 8.43
CA PRO A 206 -5.32 2.94 7.69
C PRO A 206 -6.79 3.19 7.33
N GLU A 207 -7.55 3.85 8.21
CA GLU A 207 -8.95 4.22 7.98
C GLU A 207 -9.08 5.26 6.88
N ALA A 208 -8.16 6.23 6.81
CA ALA A 208 -8.13 7.22 5.74
C ALA A 208 -7.76 6.59 4.40
N GLN A 209 -6.84 5.62 4.37
CA GLN A 209 -6.51 4.86 3.17
C GLN A 209 -7.74 4.07 2.67
N ARG A 210 -8.43 3.36 3.57
CA ARG A 210 -9.66 2.64 3.25
C ARG A 210 -10.73 3.58 2.71
N ALA A 211 -11.00 4.68 3.40
CA ALA A 211 -12.00 5.66 2.98
C ALA A 211 -11.68 6.25 1.60
N PHE A 212 -10.41 6.49 1.30
CA PHE A 212 -9.98 6.93 -0.02
C PHE A 212 -10.24 5.85 -1.09
N PHE A 213 -9.84 4.61 -0.82
CA PHE A 213 -10.05 3.48 -1.73
C PHE A 213 -11.54 3.25 -2.05
N GLU A 214 -12.39 3.16 -1.01
CA GLU A 214 -13.83 2.94 -1.17
C GLU A 214 -14.51 4.07 -1.96
N LYS A 215 -14.03 5.30 -1.81
CA LYS A 215 -14.64 6.48 -2.44
C LYS A 215 -14.15 6.72 -3.87
N HIS A 216 -12.85 6.51 -4.12
CA HIS A 216 -12.19 6.95 -5.36
C HIS A 216 -11.60 5.84 -6.22
N VAL A 217 -11.55 4.59 -5.75
CA VAL A 217 -10.94 3.46 -6.46
C VAL A 217 -11.98 2.38 -6.77
N SER A 218 -12.53 1.75 -5.74
CA SER A 218 -13.40 0.58 -5.86
C SER A 218 -14.64 0.78 -6.75
N PRO A 219 -15.27 1.97 -6.85
CA PRO A 219 -16.50 2.13 -7.64
C PRO A 219 -16.32 1.96 -9.15
N TRP A 220 -15.08 2.02 -9.66
CA TRP A 220 -14.84 2.08 -11.11
C TRP A 220 -13.56 1.40 -11.60
N MET A 221 -12.48 1.36 -10.82
CA MET A 221 -11.18 0.86 -11.34
C MET A 221 -11.23 -0.62 -11.72
N GLY A 222 -11.99 -1.45 -11.02
CA GLY A 222 -12.19 -2.84 -11.40
C GLY A 222 -12.83 -2.99 -12.80
N ARG A 223 -13.81 -2.12 -13.13
CA ARG A 223 -14.42 -2.08 -14.47
C ARG A 223 -13.43 -1.58 -15.51
N LEU A 224 -12.68 -0.52 -15.22
CA LEU A 224 -11.62 -0.03 -16.13
C LEU A 224 -10.67 -1.16 -16.52
N PHE A 225 -10.15 -1.90 -15.54
CA PHE A 225 -9.19 -2.97 -15.84
C PHE A 225 -9.81 -4.14 -16.59
N ALA A 226 -11.08 -4.48 -16.34
CA ALA A 226 -11.83 -5.45 -17.15
C ALA A 226 -12.03 -4.98 -18.60
N ASP A 227 -12.27 -3.68 -18.81
CA ASP A 227 -12.38 -3.11 -20.16
C ASP A 227 -11.02 -3.12 -20.88
N ILE A 228 -9.91 -2.80 -20.18
CA ILE A 228 -8.55 -2.93 -20.73
C ILE A 228 -8.27 -4.39 -21.12
N GLU A 229 -8.61 -5.35 -20.25
CA GLU A 229 -8.42 -6.78 -20.48
C GLU A 229 -9.24 -7.30 -21.67
N SER A 230 -10.38 -6.68 -21.97
CA SER A 230 -11.28 -7.11 -23.06
C SER A 230 -11.19 -6.27 -24.33
N ALA A 231 -10.44 -5.16 -24.31
CA ALA A 231 -10.31 -4.24 -25.44
C ALA A 231 -9.81 -4.95 -26.71
N GLY A 232 -10.34 -4.49 -27.85
CA GLY A 232 -10.09 -5.10 -29.16
C GLY A 232 -8.66 -4.93 -29.62
N ASN A 233 -8.05 -3.78 -29.31
CA ASN A 233 -6.66 -3.48 -29.67
C ASN A 233 -5.64 -3.92 -28.62
N ALA A 234 -6.08 -4.52 -27.50
CA ALA A 234 -5.18 -4.92 -26.42
C ALA A 234 -4.45 -6.24 -26.73
N ASP A 235 -3.12 -6.21 -26.67
CA ASP A 235 -2.19 -7.33 -26.74
C ASP A 235 -1.34 -7.36 -25.46
N PHE A 236 -0.38 -6.42 -25.29
CA PHE A 236 0.39 -6.28 -24.05
C PHE A 236 -0.47 -5.76 -22.89
N TYR A 237 -1.30 -4.75 -23.14
CA TYR A 237 -2.17 -4.14 -22.14
C TYR A 237 -3.27 -5.09 -21.66
N ARG A 238 -3.55 -6.19 -22.37
CA ARG A 238 -4.43 -7.25 -21.88
C ARG A 238 -3.91 -7.85 -20.57
N ALA A 239 -2.60 -8.08 -20.48
CA ALA A 239 -1.96 -8.55 -19.26
C ALA A 239 -1.96 -7.48 -18.15
N VAL A 240 -1.83 -6.20 -18.52
CA VAL A 240 -1.93 -5.07 -17.57
C VAL A 240 -3.36 -4.97 -16.99
N GLY A 241 -4.37 -5.16 -17.85
CA GLY A 241 -5.78 -5.24 -17.44
C GLY A 241 -6.02 -6.37 -16.44
N ALA A 242 -5.54 -7.58 -16.74
CA ALA A 242 -5.66 -8.72 -15.83
C ALA A 242 -4.98 -8.45 -14.47
N LEU A 243 -3.74 -7.94 -14.47
CA LEU A 243 -3.01 -7.59 -13.25
C LEU A 243 -3.76 -6.55 -12.41
N GLY A 244 -4.17 -5.45 -13.05
CA GLY A 244 -4.89 -4.38 -12.34
C GLY A 244 -6.22 -4.85 -11.78
N ARG A 245 -6.97 -5.67 -12.53
CA ARG A 245 -8.23 -6.25 -12.04
C ARG A 245 -8.00 -7.13 -10.82
N THR A 246 -7.03 -8.04 -10.88
CA THR A 246 -6.65 -8.91 -9.75
C THR A 246 -6.22 -8.10 -8.52
N LEU A 247 -5.42 -7.04 -8.69
CA LEU A 247 -5.03 -6.17 -7.58
C LEU A 247 -6.26 -5.52 -6.93
N ILE A 248 -7.17 -4.94 -7.73
CA ILE A 248 -8.35 -4.25 -7.19
C ILE A 248 -9.32 -5.23 -6.50
N GLU A 249 -9.43 -6.46 -6.99
CA GLU A 249 -10.19 -7.54 -6.33
C GLU A 249 -9.60 -7.86 -4.95
N ILE A 250 -8.29 -8.10 -4.87
CA ILE A 250 -7.58 -8.38 -3.61
C ILE A 250 -7.71 -7.21 -2.63
N GLU A 251 -7.49 -5.98 -3.09
CA GLU A 251 -7.59 -4.78 -2.26
C GLU A 251 -9.01 -4.58 -1.73
N THR A 252 -10.03 -4.82 -2.57
CA THR A 252 -11.43 -4.74 -2.15
C THR A 252 -11.71 -5.72 -1.02
N GLU A 253 -11.28 -6.98 -1.14
CA GLU A 253 -11.43 -7.98 -0.09
C GLU A 253 -10.67 -7.57 1.19
N ALA A 254 -9.41 -7.15 1.05
CA ALA A 254 -8.56 -6.75 2.19
C ALA A 254 -9.19 -5.62 3.01
N PHE A 255 -9.75 -4.59 2.36
CA PHE A 255 -10.39 -3.47 3.04
C PHE A 255 -11.72 -3.85 3.73
N THR A 256 -12.35 -4.97 3.37
CA THR A 256 -13.53 -5.47 4.10
C THR A 256 -13.18 -6.13 5.44
N PHE A 257 -11.99 -6.73 5.56
CA PHE A 257 -11.57 -7.47 6.75
C PHE A 257 -10.87 -6.59 7.79
N ALA A 258 -10.41 -5.39 7.42
CA ALA A 258 -9.72 -4.45 8.31
C ALA A 258 -10.65 -3.66 9.27
N ASN A 259 -11.70 -4.30 9.80
CA ASN A 259 -12.70 -3.69 10.69
C ASN A 259 -12.33 -3.78 12.19
#